data_AF-A0A418GCT1-F1
#
_entry.id   AF-A0A418GCT1-F1
#
_cell.length_a   1.000
_cell.length_b   1.000
_cell.length_c   1.000
_cell.angle_alpha   90.00
_cell.angle_beta   90.00
_cell.angle_gamma   90.00
#
_symmetry.space_group_name_H-M   'P 1'
#
loop_
_entity.id
_entity.type
_entity.pdbx_description
1 polymer ?
#
loop_
_entity_poly.entity_id
_entity_poly.type
_entity_poly.pdbx_seq_one_letter_code
_entity_poly.pdbx_strand_id
1 'polypeptide(L)'
;MNNDNTDYVSNESGTLSRLFKLSQHGTTVRTELIAGMTTFLTMVYIVFVNPQILGAAQMDPKVVFVTTCLIAGIGSIAMGVFANLPVALAPAMGLNAFFAFVVVGAMGISWQTGMGAIFWGAVGLFLLTLFRIRYWMISNIPLSLRIGITSGIGLFIALMGLKNTGVIVANKDTLVMIGDLSSHGVLLGILGFFIITVLSSRHFHAAVLVSIVVTSCCGLFFGDVHFSGVYSIPPDISGVIGEVDLSGALSLELAGIIFSFMLINLFDSSGTLIGVTDKAGLIDSNGKFPNMNKALYVDSVSSVAGAFIGTSSVTAYIESTSGVAVGGRTGLTAVVVG
;
A
#
# COMPACT_ATOMS: atom_id res chain seq x y z
N MET A 1 -8.36 45.18 39.25
CA MET A 1 -7.91 45.40 37.86
C MET A 1 -7.75 44.02 37.25
N ASN A 2 -8.81 43.60 36.55
CA ASN A 2 -8.81 42.43 35.67
C ASN A 2 -7.88 42.71 34.50
N ASN A 3 -7.14 41.70 34.04
CA ASN A 3 -6.93 41.52 32.62
C ASN A 3 -6.70 40.03 32.35
N ASP A 4 -7.74 39.45 31.76
CA ASP A 4 -7.84 38.09 31.27
C ASP A 4 -6.76 37.82 30.22
N ASN A 5 -5.93 36.81 30.46
CA ASN A 5 -5.08 36.19 29.44
C ASN A 5 -5.70 34.84 29.04
N THR A 6 -6.94 34.87 28.59
CA THR A 6 -7.66 33.72 28.02
C THR A 6 -8.13 34.05 26.61
N ASP A 7 -7.20 34.28 25.69
CA ASP A 7 -7.52 34.49 24.27
C ASP A 7 -6.47 33.83 23.37
N TYR A 8 -6.46 32.50 23.31
CA TYR A 8 -5.98 31.73 22.14
C TYR A 8 -6.67 30.36 22.04
N VAL A 9 -7.95 30.25 22.42
CA VAL A 9 -8.79 29.15 21.91
C VAL A 9 -9.37 29.64 20.59
N SER A 10 -8.57 29.49 19.53
CA SER A 10 -9.07 29.70 18.17
C SER A 10 -10.30 28.80 17.97
N ASN A 11 -11.42 29.46 17.77
CA ASN A 11 -12.74 28.92 17.54
C ASN A 11 -12.73 28.04 16.26
N GLU A 12 -12.29 26.78 16.34
CA GLU A 12 -12.49 25.81 15.26
C GLU A 12 -13.92 25.24 15.31
N SER A 13 -14.91 26.12 15.20
CA SER A 13 -16.32 25.78 15.01
C SER A 13 -16.59 25.36 13.55
N GLY A 14 -15.80 24.40 13.04
CA GLY A 14 -15.96 23.82 11.70
C GLY A 14 -16.58 22.42 11.77
N THR A 15 -17.46 22.09 10.82
CA THR A 15 -18.04 20.74 10.67
C THR A 15 -16.97 19.65 10.59
N LEU A 16 -15.85 19.91 9.93
CA LEU A 16 -14.69 19.01 9.86
C LEU A 16 -14.03 18.79 11.23
N SER A 17 -13.86 19.86 12.02
CA SER A 17 -13.26 19.78 13.35
C SER A 17 -14.11 18.91 14.29
N ARG A 18 -15.45 19.00 14.17
CA ARG A 18 -16.39 18.16 14.91
C ARG A 18 -16.43 16.71 14.42
N LEU A 19 -16.35 16.49 13.10
CA LEU A 19 -16.42 15.16 12.49
C LEU A 19 -15.20 14.30 12.86
N PHE A 20 -13.99 14.86 12.72
CA PHE A 20 -12.73 14.16 12.98
C PHE A 20 -12.20 14.37 14.41
N LYS A 21 -12.89 15.17 15.22
CA LYS A 21 -12.55 15.46 16.62
C LYS A 21 -11.12 16.02 16.74
N LEU A 22 -10.78 17.01 15.92
CA LEU A 22 -9.40 17.53 15.79
C LEU A 22 -8.85 18.04 17.11
N SER A 23 -9.64 18.80 17.87
CA SER A 23 -9.25 19.31 19.19
C SER A 23 -8.98 18.21 20.21
N GLN A 24 -9.68 17.06 20.13
CA GLN A 24 -9.44 15.92 21.03
C GLN A 24 -8.14 15.19 20.70
N HIS A 25 -7.67 15.29 19.46
CA HIS A 25 -6.42 14.68 18.99
C HIS A 25 -5.25 15.68 18.94
N GLY A 26 -5.44 16.91 19.44
CA GLY A 26 -4.39 17.93 19.51
C GLY A 26 -3.86 18.37 18.14
N THR A 27 -4.70 18.35 17.10
CA THR A 27 -4.32 18.68 15.71
C THR A 27 -5.21 19.81 15.15
N THR A 28 -4.82 20.33 13.99
CA THR A 28 -5.57 21.38 13.25
C THR A 28 -5.84 20.94 11.82
N VAL A 29 -6.81 21.56 11.14
CA VAL A 29 -7.08 21.29 9.72
C VAL A 29 -5.82 21.47 8.87
N ARG A 30 -5.03 22.52 9.14
CA ARG A 30 -3.77 22.78 8.42
C ARG A 30 -2.76 21.65 8.60
N THR A 31 -2.59 21.14 9.82
CA THR A 31 -1.69 20.03 10.11
C THR A 31 -2.11 18.77 9.38
N GLU A 32 -3.41 18.44 9.40
CA GLU A 32 -3.95 17.25 8.72
C GLU A 32 -3.83 17.35 7.19
N LEU A 33 -4.03 18.53 6.59
CA LEU A 33 -3.81 18.73 5.15
C LEU A 33 -2.34 18.49 4.77
N ILE A 34 -1.40 19.04 5.55
CA ILE A 34 0.03 18.85 5.31
C ILE A 34 0.41 17.38 5.50
N ALA A 35 -0.09 16.74 6.55
CA ALA A 35 0.12 15.33 6.81
C ALA A 35 -0.43 14.45 5.67
N GLY A 36 -1.64 14.73 5.20
CA GLY A 36 -2.26 14.01 4.09
C GLY A 36 -1.46 14.16 2.80
N MET A 37 -1.06 15.38 2.43
CA MET A 37 -0.20 15.61 1.27
C MET A 37 1.16 14.91 1.40
N THR A 38 1.72 14.86 2.61
CA THR A 38 2.99 14.19 2.88
C THR A 38 2.86 12.66 2.71
N THR A 39 1.79 12.07 3.23
CA THR A 39 1.46 10.66 3.01
C THR A 39 1.19 10.37 1.54
N PHE A 40 0.45 11.23 0.84
CA PHE A 40 0.20 11.09 -0.59
C PHE A 40 1.52 11.05 -1.38
N LEU A 41 2.42 12.00 -1.14
CA LEU A 41 3.71 12.08 -1.84
C LEU A 41 4.64 10.89 -1.57
N THR A 42 4.54 10.26 -0.39
CA THR A 42 5.30 9.06 -0.06
C THR A 42 4.69 7.80 -0.66
N MET A 43 3.38 7.79 -0.90
CA MET A 43 2.60 6.64 -1.36
C MET A 43 2.36 6.62 -2.87
N VAL A 44 2.38 7.76 -3.55
CA VAL A 44 1.96 7.92 -4.97
C VAL A 44 2.75 7.05 -5.95
N TYR A 45 3.93 6.56 -5.57
CA TYR A 45 4.68 5.62 -6.42
C TYR A 45 3.86 4.37 -6.77
N ILE A 46 2.88 3.99 -5.94
CA ILE A 46 2.01 2.82 -6.18
C ILE A 46 1.25 2.90 -7.50
N VAL A 47 0.95 4.13 -7.92
CA VAL A 47 0.28 4.43 -9.19
C VAL A 47 1.08 3.93 -10.39
N PHE A 48 2.40 3.82 -10.27
CA PHE A 48 3.29 3.29 -11.31
C PHE A 48 3.70 1.85 -11.02
N VAL A 49 4.03 1.55 -9.77
CA VAL A 49 4.61 0.26 -9.39
C VAL A 49 3.58 -0.87 -9.42
N ASN A 50 2.33 -0.64 -8.98
CA ASN A 50 1.32 -1.69 -9.01
C ASN A 50 0.99 -2.14 -10.46
N PRO A 51 0.69 -1.22 -11.40
CA PRO A 51 0.53 -1.58 -12.81
C PRO A 51 1.72 -2.33 -13.41
N GLN A 52 2.95 -1.95 -13.05
CA GLN A 52 4.15 -2.62 -13.53
C GLN A 52 4.22 -4.08 -13.03
N ILE A 53 3.93 -4.31 -11.76
CA ILE A 53 3.96 -5.66 -11.17
C ILE A 53 2.83 -6.53 -11.73
N LEU A 54 1.59 -6.04 -11.75
CA LEU A 54 0.46 -6.80 -12.27
C LEU A 54 0.51 -6.95 -13.80
N GLY A 55 1.16 -6.03 -14.50
CA GLY A 55 1.50 -6.17 -15.93
C GLY A 55 2.42 -7.36 -16.21
N ALA A 56 3.37 -7.66 -15.30
CA ALA A 56 4.18 -8.87 -15.40
C ALA A 56 3.33 -10.16 -15.28
N ALA A 57 2.17 -10.08 -14.62
CA ALA A 57 1.16 -11.14 -14.56
C ALA A 57 0.21 -11.18 -15.77
N GLN A 58 0.52 -10.45 -16.85
CA GLN A 58 -0.30 -10.35 -18.08
C GLN A 58 -1.62 -9.56 -17.93
N MET A 59 -1.77 -8.75 -16.89
CA MET A 59 -2.91 -7.83 -16.76
C MET A 59 -2.66 -6.54 -17.54
N ASP A 60 -3.70 -5.88 -18.05
CA ASP A 60 -3.55 -4.57 -18.71
C ASP A 60 -3.09 -3.50 -17.69
N PRO A 61 -1.86 -2.96 -17.80
CA PRO A 61 -1.34 -1.98 -16.85
C PRO A 61 -2.18 -0.70 -16.79
N LYS A 62 -2.81 -0.30 -17.90
CA LYS A 62 -3.62 0.92 -17.94
C LYS A 62 -4.90 0.76 -17.13
N VAL A 63 -5.51 -0.43 -17.18
CA VAL A 63 -6.70 -0.73 -16.40
C VAL A 63 -6.35 -0.86 -14.92
N VAL A 64 -5.26 -1.56 -14.61
CA VAL A 64 -4.74 -1.69 -13.23
C VAL A 64 -4.42 -0.32 -12.63
N PHE A 65 -3.87 0.61 -13.40
CA PHE A 65 -3.62 1.98 -12.96
C PHE A 65 -4.91 2.64 -12.44
N VAL A 66 -5.99 2.60 -13.23
CA VAL A 66 -7.27 3.22 -12.87
C VAL A 66 -7.86 2.57 -11.62
N THR A 67 -7.88 1.24 -11.57
CA THR A 67 -8.47 0.51 -10.46
C THR A 67 -7.67 0.71 -9.16
N THR A 68 -6.33 0.75 -9.26
CA THR A 68 -5.43 1.07 -8.14
C THR A 68 -5.76 2.43 -7.54
N CYS A 69 -5.84 3.48 -8.36
CA CYS A 69 -6.17 4.82 -7.90
C CYS A 69 -7.56 4.87 -7.26
N LEU A 70 -8.55 4.24 -7.89
CA LEU A 70 -9.93 4.24 -7.41
C LEU A 70 -10.06 3.57 -6.04
N ILE A 71 -9.49 2.37 -5.87
CA ILE A 71 -9.62 1.64 -4.61
C ILE A 71 -8.76 2.23 -3.50
N ALA A 72 -7.59 2.78 -3.83
CA ALA A 72 -6.74 3.46 -2.85
C ALA A 72 -7.44 4.72 -2.34
N GLY A 73 -8.07 5.49 -3.23
CA GLY A 73 -8.85 6.67 -2.87
C GLY A 73 -10.05 6.33 -1.99
N ILE A 74 -10.93 5.43 -2.48
CA ILE A 74 -12.13 5.01 -1.75
C ILE A 74 -11.77 4.38 -0.39
N GLY A 75 -10.77 3.51 -0.37
CA GLY A 75 -10.28 2.89 0.86
C GLY A 75 -9.78 3.92 1.86
N SER A 76 -8.88 4.82 1.44
CA SER A 76 -8.30 5.84 2.32
C SER A 76 -9.37 6.79 2.87
N ILE A 77 -10.33 7.23 2.03
CA ILE A 77 -11.47 8.04 2.47
C ILE A 77 -12.32 7.27 3.48
N ALA A 78 -12.63 5.99 3.21
CA ALA A 78 -13.40 5.16 4.13
C ALA A 78 -12.69 4.97 5.48
N MET A 79 -11.37 4.79 5.48
CA MET A 79 -10.58 4.68 6.71
C MET A 79 -10.66 5.98 7.52
N GLY A 80 -10.54 7.11 6.83
CA GLY A 80 -10.66 8.41 7.45
C GLY A 80 -12.05 8.67 8.04
N VAL A 81 -13.11 8.44 7.26
CA VAL A 81 -14.49 8.76 7.68
C VAL A 81 -15.01 7.79 8.75
N PHE A 82 -14.77 6.48 8.60
CA PHE A 82 -15.36 5.48 9.49
C PHE A 82 -14.50 5.16 10.71
N ALA A 83 -13.17 5.06 10.54
CA ALA A 83 -12.26 4.73 11.64
C ALA A 83 -11.66 5.99 12.30
N ASN A 84 -11.66 7.14 11.63
CA ASN A 84 -11.01 8.36 12.10
C ASN A 84 -9.53 8.16 12.43
N LEU A 85 -8.80 7.44 11.55
CA LEU A 85 -7.38 7.16 11.71
C LEU A 85 -6.57 7.77 10.56
N PRO A 86 -5.34 8.25 10.83
CA PRO A 86 -4.45 8.84 9.83
C PRO A 86 -3.71 7.74 9.05
N VAL A 87 -4.45 6.76 8.53
CA VAL A 87 -3.91 5.59 7.82
C VAL A 87 -4.48 5.57 6.41
N ALA A 88 -3.61 5.68 5.41
CA ALA A 88 -3.99 5.47 4.03
C ALA A 88 -4.06 3.97 3.69
N LEU A 89 -4.91 3.65 2.72
CA LEU A 89 -5.14 2.29 2.22
C LEU A 89 -4.78 2.23 0.74
N ALA A 90 -4.02 1.21 0.32
CA ALA A 90 -3.75 0.90 -1.09
C ALA A 90 -3.45 -0.59 -1.31
N PRO A 91 -3.34 -1.05 -2.57
CA PRO A 91 -3.06 -2.46 -2.87
C PRO A 91 -1.77 -2.97 -2.22
N ALA A 92 -1.80 -4.13 -1.59
CA ALA A 92 -0.70 -4.65 -0.79
C ALA A 92 0.50 -5.07 -1.66
N MET A 93 1.62 -4.34 -1.54
CA MET A 93 2.82 -4.57 -2.35
C MET A 93 3.42 -5.97 -2.20
N GLY A 94 3.43 -6.52 -0.99
CA GLY A 94 3.88 -7.89 -0.72
C GLY A 94 3.04 -8.95 -1.43
N LEU A 95 1.71 -8.81 -1.35
CA LEU A 95 0.79 -9.71 -2.04
C LEU A 95 0.93 -9.61 -3.56
N ASN A 96 1.14 -8.41 -4.10
CA ASN A 96 1.24 -8.20 -5.55
C ASN A 96 2.46 -8.87 -6.14
N ALA A 97 3.60 -8.78 -5.45
CA ALA A 97 4.81 -9.47 -5.84
C ALA A 97 4.66 -11.00 -5.77
N PHE A 98 4.08 -11.51 -4.68
CA PHE A 98 3.82 -12.95 -4.54
C PHE A 98 2.86 -13.45 -5.63
N PHE A 99 1.79 -12.71 -5.91
CA PHE A 99 0.85 -13.02 -6.97
C PHE A 99 1.50 -13.06 -8.35
N ALA A 100 2.15 -11.96 -8.77
CA ALA A 100 2.64 -11.83 -10.13
C ALA A 100 3.81 -12.79 -10.41
N PHE A 101 4.76 -12.90 -9.48
CA PHE A 101 5.99 -13.64 -9.74
C PHE A 101 5.93 -15.11 -9.33
N VAL A 102 5.16 -15.46 -8.29
CA VAL A 102 5.06 -16.84 -7.81
C VAL A 102 3.83 -17.53 -8.40
N VAL A 103 2.64 -17.02 -8.12
CA VAL A 103 1.39 -17.68 -8.52
C VAL A 103 1.22 -17.67 -10.04
N VAL A 104 1.35 -16.51 -10.67
CA VAL A 104 1.20 -16.41 -12.14
C VAL A 104 2.49 -16.81 -12.83
N GLY A 105 3.63 -16.22 -12.44
CA GLY A 105 4.90 -16.45 -13.10
C GLY A 105 5.46 -17.87 -12.93
N ALA A 106 5.71 -18.30 -11.69
CA ALA A 106 6.40 -19.57 -11.42
C ALA A 106 5.49 -20.80 -11.45
N MET A 107 4.26 -20.69 -10.95
CA MET A 107 3.30 -21.79 -10.90
C MET A 107 2.45 -21.89 -12.19
N GLY A 108 2.47 -20.86 -13.05
CA GLY A 108 1.74 -20.87 -14.32
C GLY A 108 0.22 -20.78 -14.18
N ILE A 109 -0.29 -20.33 -13.03
CA ILE A 109 -1.72 -20.15 -12.81
C ILE A 109 -2.18 -18.89 -13.55
N SER A 110 -3.34 -18.92 -14.17
CA SER A 110 -3.90 -17.73 -14.83
C SER A 110 -4.11 -16.60 -13.81
N TRP A 111 -3.93 -15.35 -14.25
CA TRP A 111 -4.11 -14.21 -13.36
C TRP A 111 -5.55 -14.11 -12.83
N GLN A 112 -6.54 -14.53 -13.63
CA GLN A 112 -7.95 -14.58 -13.24
C GLN A 112 -8.19 -15.49 -12.04
N THR A 113 -7.66 -16.73 -12.10
CA THR A 113 -7.80 -17.72 -11.03
C THR A 113 -6.94 -17.34 -9.82
N GLY A 114 -5.75 -16.79 -10.04
CA GLY A 114 -4.91 -16.27 -8.95
C GLY A 114 -5.54 -15.08 -8.22
N MET A 115 -6.22 -14.18 -8.94
CA MET A 115 -7.00 -13.08 -8.34
C MET A 115 -8.22 -13.61 -7.58
N GLY A 116 -8.85 -14.68 -8.07
CA GLY A 116 -9.89 -15.39 -7.33
C GLY A 116 -9.37 -15.94 -6.00
N ALA A 117 -8.13 -16.46 -5.97
CA ALA A 117 -7.50 -16.92 -4.73
C ALA A 117 -7.24 -15.76 -3.75
N ILE A 118 -6.80 -14.59 -4.24
CA ILE A 118 -6.67 -13.37 -3.43
C ILE A 118 -8.03 -12.94 -2.87
N PHE A 119 -9.07 -12.97 -3.70
CA PHE A 119 -10.43 -12.62 -3.29
C PHE A 119 -10.92 -13.52 -2.16
N TRP A 120 -10.80 -14.84 -2.30
CA TRP A 120 -11.20 -15.77 -1.24
C TRP A 120 -10.35 -15.63 0.03
N GLY A 121 -9.06 -15.33 -0.11
CA GLY A 121 -8.19 -15.00 1.02
C GLY A 121 -8.67 -13.74 1.76
N ALA A 122 -9.06 -12.70 1.02
CA ALA A 122 -9.62 -11.47 1.57
C ALA A 122 -11.00 -11.70 2.21
N VAL A 123 -11.86 -12.53 1.61
CA VAL A 123 -13.14 -12.95 2.20
C VAL A 123 -12.91 -13.71 3.50
N GLY A 124 -11.94 -14.63 3.53
CA GLY A 124 -11.53 -15.31 4.75
C GLY A 124 -11.11 -14.33 5.85
N LEU A 125 -10.28 -13.34 5.50
CA LEU A 125 -9.86 -12.29 6.44
C LEU A 125 -11.04 -11.41 6.91
N PHE A 126 -11.97 -11.09 6.01
CA PHE A 126 -13.20 -10.36 6.34
C PHE A 126 -14.07 -11.15 7.32
N LEU A 127 -14.24 -12.47 7.10
CA LEU A 127 -14.96 -13.35 8.02
C LEU A 127 -14.27 -13.40 9.40
N LEU A 128 -12.93 -13.54 9.44
CA LEU A 128 -12.18 -13.49 10.70
C LEU A 128 -12.36 -12.16 11.44
N THR A 129 -12.52 -11.06 10.69
CA THR A 129 -12.80 -9.74 11.26
C THR A 129 -14.23 -9.66 11.81
N LEU A 130 -15.20 -10.18 11.07
CA LEU A 130 -16.60 -10.24 11.46
C LEU A 130 -16.80 -11.04 12.75
N PHE A 131 -16.14 -12.20 12.84
CA PHE A 131 -16.17 -13.06 14.04
C PHE A 131 -15.26 -12.55 15.19
N ARG A 132 -14.63 -11.37 15.04
CA ARG A 132 -13.67 -10.78 16.00
C ARG A 132 -12.46 -11.66 16.33
N ILE A 133 -12.20 -12.69 15.52
CA ILE A 133 -11.05 -13.58 15.65
C ILE A 133 -9.77 -12.83 15.28
N ARG A 134 -9.83 -11.97 14.25
CA ARG A 134 -8.70 -11.15 13.81
C ARG A 134 -8.10 -10.32 14.95
N TYR A 135 -8.96 -9.75 15.80
CA TYR A 135 -8.54 -8.98 16.98
C TYR A 135 -7.80 -9.83 18.01
N TRP A 136 -8.32 -11.03 18.29
CA TRP A 136 -7.69 -11.98 19.21
C TRP A 136 -6.35 -12.47 18.66
N MET A 137 -6.26 -12.79 17.37
CA MET A 137 -5.02 -13.23 16.72
C MET A 137 -3.93 -12.17 16.83
N ILE A 138 -4.24 -10.90 16.50
CA ILE A 138 -3.27 -9.79 16.54
C ILE A 138 -2.64 -9.63 17.92
N SER A 139 -3.43 -9.76 18.98
CA SER A 139 -2.97 -9.63 20.37
C SER A 139 -2.07 -10.81 20.80
N ASN A 140 -2.12 -11.94 20.10
CA ASN A 140 -1.39 -13.16 20.43
C ASN A 140 -0.26 -13.49 19.44
N ILE A 141 -0.08 -12.71 18.36
CA ILE A 141 1.04 -12.90 17.43
C ILE A 141 2.35 -12.53 18.14
N PRO A 142 3.28 -13.49 18.34
CA PRO A 142 4.59 -13.21 18.91
C PRO A 142 5.34 -12.16 18.10
N LEU A 143 6.05 -11.27 18.79
CA LEU A 143 6.83 -10.20 18.15
C LEU A 143 7.85 -10.77 17.13
N SER A 144 8.45 -11.93 17.44
CA SER A 144 9.38 -12.63 16.55
C SER A 144 8.74 -13.02 15.20
N LEU A 145 7.51 -13.53 15.21
CA LEU A 145 6.77 -13.84 13.98
C LEU A 145 6.43 -12.59 13.18
N ARG A 146 6.00 -11.52 13.86
CA ARG A 146 5.71 -10.23 13.22
C ARG A 146 6.94 -9.67 12.51
N ILE A 147 8.08 -9.64 13.18
CA ILE A 147 9.35 -9.17 12.62
C ILE A 147 9.80 -10.07 11.46
N GLY A 148 9.71 -11.39 11.63
CA GLY A 148 10.14 -12.36 10.61
C GLY A 148 9.36 -12.24 9.30
N ILE A 149 8.03 -12.10 9.37
CA ILE A 149 7.16 -12.01 8.19
C ILE A 149 7.44 -10.71 7.42
N THR A 150 7.48 -9.56 8.11
CA THR A 150 7.80 -8.28 7.46
C THR A 150 9.21 -8.29 6.86
N SER A 151 10.20 -8.86 7.57
CA SER A 151 11.57 -8.97 7.06
C SER A 151 11.67 -9.86 5.83
N GLY A 152 10.98 -11.01 5.83
CA GLY A 152 10.96 -11.94 4.70
C GLY A 152 10.31 -11.34 3.46
N ILE A 153 9.16 -10.67 3.60
CA ILE A 153 8.48 -9.97 2.50
C ILE A 153 9.36 -8.84 1.97
N GLY A 154 9.98 -8.04 2.84
CA GLY A 154 10.89 -6.97 2.45
C GLY A 154 12.10 -7.47 1.65
N LEU A 155 12.77 -8.52 2.13
CA LEU A 155 13.90 -9.15 1.42
C LEU A 155 13.46 -9.74 0.06
N PHE A 156 12.27 -10.33 0.00
CA PHE A 156 11.71 -10.86 -1.24
C PHE A 156 11.42 -9.75 -2.27
N ILE A 157 10.80 -8.64 -1.86
CA ILE A 157 10.55 -7.48 -2.73
C ILE A 157 11.88 -6.87 -3.18
N ALA A 158 12.87 -6.76 -2.28
CA ALA A 158 14.20 -6.25 -2.62
C ALA A 158 14.88 -7.13 -3.68
N LEU A 159 14.82 -8.46 -3.52
CA LEU A 159 15.32 -9.41 -4.52
C LEU A 159 14.61 -9.25 -5.87
N MET A 160 13.29 -9.11 -5.88
CA MET A 160 12.52 -8.90 -7.12
C MET A 160 12.82 -7.54 -7.75
N GLY A 161 13.09 -6.49 -6.96
CA GLY A 161 13.54 -5.20 -7.46
C GLY A 161 14.90 -5.28 -8.16
N LEU A 162 15.87 -5.97 -7.56
CA LEU A 162 17.18 -6.23 -8.18
C LEU A 162 17.05 -7.06 -9.46
N LYS A 163 16.12 -8.02 -9.49
CA LYS A 163 15.85 -8.84 -10.67
C LYS A 163 15.21 -8.03 -11.79
N ASN A 164 14.21 -7.21 -11.48
CA ASN A 164 13.49 -6.39 -12.47
C ASN A 164 14.36 -5.26 -13.05
N THR A 165 15.30 -4.74 -12.25
CA THR A 165 16.29 -3.77 -12.73
C THR A 165 17.38 -4.42 -13.59
N GLY A 166 17.50 -5.75 -13.59
CA GLY A 166 18.54 -6.48 -14.31
C GLY A 166 19.89 -6.53 -13.58
N VAL A 167 19.99 -6.00 -12.36
CA VAL A 167 21.21 -6.06 -11.53
C VAL A 167 21.55 -7.52 -11.21
N ILE A 168 20.53 -8.33 -10.97
CA ILE A 168 20.67 -9.78 -10.83
C ILE A 168 19.86 -10.51 -11.90
N VAL A 169 20.39 -11.65 -12.35
CA VAL A 169 19.75 -12.55 -13.32
C VAL A 169 19.76 -13.98 -12.79
N ALA A 170 18.84 -14.81 -13.29
CA ALA A 170 18.78 -16.21 -12.92
C ALA A 170 20.00 -16.97 -13.46
N ASN A 171 20.60 -17.80 -12.62
CA ASN A 171 21.68 -18.70 -13.00
C ASN A 171 21.30 -20.13 -12.62
N LYS A 172 21.54 -21.10 -13.51
CA LYS A 172 21.12 -22.50 -13.29
C LYS A 172 21.89 -23.18 -12.16
N ASP A 173 23.12 -22.74 -11.89
CA ASP A 173 24.02 -23.36 -10.92
C ASP A 173 23.94 -22.67 -9.55
N THR A 174 23.75 -21.35 -9.52
CA THR A 174 23.78 -20.55 -8.28
C THR A 174 22.45 -19.91 -7.92
N LEU A 175 21.39 -20.16 -8.71
CA LEU A 175 20.07 -19.49 -8.67
C LEU A 175 20.13 -17.99 -9.03
N VAL A 176 21.18 -17.28 -8.63
CA VAL A 176 21.38 -15.83 -8.83
C VAL A 176 22.80 -15.55 -9.32
N MET A 177 22.94 -14.67 -10.30
CA MET A 177 24.22 -14.14 -10.79
C MET A 177 24.06 -12.63 -11.07
N ILE A 178 25.18 -11.90 -11.11
CA ILE A 178 25.20 -10.49 -11.52
C ILE A 178 24.84 -10.39 -13.01
N GLY A 179 23.92 -9.48 -13.34
CA GLY A 179 23.54 -9.19 -14.73
C GLY A 179 24.54 -8.28 -15.45
N ASP A 180 24.17 -7.79 -16.63
CA ASP A 180 25.00 -6.83 -17.36
C ASP A 180 24.85 -5.42 -16.77
N LEU A 181 25.80 -5.06 -15.89
CA LEU A 181 25.86 -3.75 -15.23
C LEU A 181 26.14 -2.59 -16.20
N SER A 182 26.60 -2.87 -17.42
CA SER A 182 26.85 -1.83 -18.43
C SER A 182 25.61 -1.49 -19.25
N SER A 183 24.53 -2.27 -19.10
CA SER A 183 23.29 -2.02 -19.82
C SER A 183 22.61 -0.74 -19.34
N HIS A 184 22.03 0.01 -20.29
CA HIS A 184 21.38 1.30 -20.02
C HIS A 184 20.29 1.20 -18.94
N GLY A 185 19.47 0.13 -18.98
CA GLY A 185 18.42 -0.10 -17.99
C GLY A 185 18.95 -0.33 -16.57
N VAL A 186 20.02 -1.10 -16.42
CA VAL A 186 20.65 -1.34 -15.11
C VAL A 186 21.26 -0.06 -14.55
N LEU A 187 21.93 0.74 -15.40
CA LEU A 187 22.50 2.03 -14.99
C LEU A 187 21.43 3.01 -14.51
N LEU A 188 20.29 3.10 -15.21
CA LEU A 188 19.15 3.91 -14.78
C LEU A 188 18.55 3.40 -13.46
N GLY A 189 18.46 2.08 -13.28
CA GLY A 189 18.01 1.45 -12.04
C GLY A 189 18.93 1.76 -10.86
N ILE A 190 20.25 1.64 -11.04
CA ILE A 190 21.26 1.98 -10.03
C ILE A 190 21.21 3.47 -9.69
N LEU A 191 21.12 4.34 -10.70
CA LEU A 191 20.95 5.79 -10.50
C LEU A 191 19.71 6.09 -9.66
N GLY A 192 18.57 5.49 -10.01
CA GLY A 192 17.32 5.65 -9.27
C GLY A 192 17.45 5.21 -7.82
N PHE A 193 18.04 4.03 -7.58
CA PHE A 193 18.31 3.53 -6.23
C PHE A 193 19.13 4.55 -5.41
N PHE A 194 20.23 5.08 -5.95
CA PHE A 194 21.04 6.07 -5.24
C PHE A 194 20.30 7.39 -5.00
N ILE A 195 19.49 7.87 -5.95
CA ILE A 195 18.64 9.06 -5.74
C ILE A 195 17.69 8.83 -4.56
N ILE A 196 17.02 7.67 -4.50
CA ILE A 196 16.11 7.32 -3.41
C ILE A 196 16.89 7.28 -2.09
N THR A 197 18.02 6.57 -2.03
CA THR A 197 18.82 6.44 -0.79
C THR A 197 19.31 7.80 -0.30
N VAL A 198 19.86 8.65 -1.18
CA VAL A 198 20.38 9.96 -0.82
C VAL A 198 19.26 10.88 -0.32
N LEU A 199 18.15 10.97 -1.04
CA LEU A 199 17.01 11.82 -0.64
C LEU A 199 16.34 11.30 0.64
N SER A 200 16.17 9.99 0.76
CA SER A 200 15.60 9.35 1.96
C SER A 200 16.48 9.56 3.19
N SER A 201 17.82 9.48 3.04
CA SER A 201 18.77 9.77 4.12
C SER A 201 18.68 11.22 4.63
N ARG A 202 18.17 12.13 3.79
CA ARG A 202 17.90 13.54 4.14
C ARG A 202 16.46 13.78 4.60
N HIS A 203 15.70 12.72 4.88
CA HIS A 203 14.28 12.78 5.27
C HIS A 203 13.39 13.49 4.24
N PHE A 204 13.74 13.43 2.95
CA PHE A 204 12.91 13.97 1.89
C PHE A 204 11.81 12.96 1.51
N HIS A 205 10.57 13.33 1.76
CA HIS A 205 9.41 12.43 1.71
C HIS A 205 9.05 11.98 0.28
N ALA A 206 9.31 12.81 -0.74
CA ALA A 206 9.02 12.47 -2.13
C ALA A 206 10.21 11.80 -2.86
N ALA A 207 11.12 11.14 -2.13
CA ALA A 207 12.36 10.55 -2.69
C ALA A 207 12.10 9.59 -3.85
N VAL A 208 11.14 8.67 -3.70
CA VAL A 208 10.77 7.69 -4.74
C VAL A 208 10.18 8.39 -5.97
N LEU A 209 9.29 9.36 -5.76
CA LEU A 209 8.68 10.12 -6.85
C LEU A 209 9.74 10.91 -7.65
N VAL A 210 10.65 11.61 -6.96
CA VAL A 210 11.74 12.34 -7.61
C VAL A 210 12.62 11.41 -8.41
N SER A 211 12.95 10.23 -7.86
CA SER A 211 13.70 9.21 -8.61
C SER A 211 12.97 8.80 -9.89
N ILE A 212 11.67 8.47 -9.81
CA ILE A 212 10.87 8.09 -10.99
C ILE A 212 10.91 9.18 -12.05
N VAL A 213 10.73 10.45 -11.67
CA VAL A 213 10.77 11.58 -12.61
C VAL A 213 12.14 11.72 -13.26
N VAL A 214 13.21 11.72 -12.47
CA VAL A 214 14.59 11.87 -12.98
C VAL A 214 14.95 10.72 -13.92
N THR A 215 14.71 9.47 -13.53
CA THR A 215 15.04 8.31 -14.37
C THR A 215 14.18 8.27 -15.64
N SER A 216 12.91 8.69 -15.56
CA SER A 216 12.03 8.78 -16.74
C SER A 216 12.47 9.88 -17.70
N CYS A 217 12.88 11.04 -17.19
CA CYS A 217 13.46 12.11 -18.02
C CYS A 217 14.75 11.64 -18.71
N CYS A 218 15.65 10.97 -17.99
CA CYS A 218 16.83 10.36 -18.61
C CYS A 218 16.43 9.35 -19.71
N GLY A 219 15.47 8.46 -19.43
CA GLY A 219 14.97 7.50 -20.43
C GLY A 219 14.35 8.17 -21.67
N LEU A 220 13.66 9.31 -21.51
CA LEU A 220 13.18 10.12 -22.64
C LEU A 220 14.33 10.70 -23.47
N PHE A 221 15.41 11.18 -22.83
CA PHE A 221 16.57 11.72 -23.52
C PHE A 221 17.38 10.66 -24.28
N PHE A 222 17.49 9.45 -23.72
CA PHE A 222 18.22 8.34 -24.36
C PHE A 222 17.38 7.56 -25.40
N GLY A 223 16.08 7.86 -25.50
CA GLY A 223 15.17 7.24 -26.48
C GLY A 223 14.52 5.94 -26.00
N ASP A 224 14.72 5.55 -24.74
CA ASP A 224 14.11 4.36 -24.12
C ASP A 224 12.61 4.54 -23.84
N VAL A 225 12.14 5.79 -23.76
CA VAL A 225 10.75 6.13 -23.45
C VAL A 225 10.15 6.95 -24.60
N HIS A 226 8.97 6.54 -25.07
CA HIS A 226 8.20 7.29 -26.07
C HIS A 226 7.09 8.11 -25.41
N PHE A 227 7.16 9.43 -25.59
CA PHE A 227 6.12 10.34 -25.13
C PHE A 227 4.83 10.14 -25.92
N SER A 228 3.79 9.66 -25.24
CA SER A 228 2.50 9.30 -25.86
C SER A 228 1.38 10.33 -25.62
N GLY A 229 1.72 11.53 -25.12
CA GLY A 229 0.78 12.64 -24.89
C GLY A 229 0.69 13.09 -23.42
N VAL A 230 -0.03 14.18 -23.18
CA VAL A 230 -0.21 14.79 -21.84
C VAL A 230 -1.48 14.27 -21.15
N TYR A 231 -2.47 13.85 -21.93
CA TYR A 231 -3.77 13.41 -21.45
C TYR A 231 -4.19 12.15 -22.21
N SER A 232 -4.68 11.14 -21.49
CA SER A 232 -5.33 9.97 -22.05
C SER A 232 -6.68 9.79 -21.38
N ILE A 233 -7.71 9.49 -22.17
CA ILE A 233 -9.00 9.05 -21.64
C ILE A 233 -8.75 7.76 -20.84
N PRO A 234 -9.27 7.65 -19.61
CA PRO A 234 -9.12 6.43 -18.83
C PRO A 234 -9.65 5.23 -19.66
N PRO A 235 -8.87 4.15 -19.77
CA PRO A 235 -9.29 2.97 -20.52
C PRO A 235 -10.57 2.38 -19.91
N ASP A 236 -11.30 1.62 -20.73
CA ASP A 236 -12.43 0.85 -20.23
C ASP A 236 -11.95 -0.16 -19.17
N ILE A 237 -12.64 -0.18 -18.04
CA ILE A 237 -12.25 -0.98 -16.87
C ILE A 237 -12.83 -2.40 -16.94
N SER A 238 -13.71 -2.65 -17.92
CA SER A 238 -14.39 -3.93 -18.15
C SER A 238 -13.45 -5.11 -18.38
N GLY A 239 -12.25 -4.88 -18.94
CA GLY A 239 -11.28 -5.95 -19.23
C GLY A 239 -10.58 -6.55 -17.99
N VAL A 240 -10.83 -6.00 -16.81
CA VAL A 240 -10.25 -6.48 -15.54
C VAL A 240 -11.32 -6.65 -14.46
N ILE A 241 -12.31 -5.73 -14.40
CA ILE A 241 -13.43 -5.85 -13.47
C ILE A 241 -14.39 -6.94 -13.97
N GLY A 242 -14.57 -7.99 -13.16
CA GLY A 242 -15.50 -9.09 -13.46
C GLY A 242 -14.85 -10.31 -14.13
N GLU A 243 -13.58 -10.21 -14.53
CA GLU A 243 -12.79 -11.32 -15.09
C GLU A 243 -12.17 -12.21 -14.00
N VAL A 244 -12.42 -11.92 -12.71
CA VAL A 244 -11.92 -12.71 -11.59
C VAL A 244 -12.62 -14.06 -11.55
N ASP A 245 -11.86 -15.15 -11.68
CA ASP A 245 -12.40 -16.51 -11.65
C ASP A 245 -12.56 -16.99 -10.20
N LEU A 246 -13.73 -16.67 -9.63
CA LEU A 246 -14.10 -17.05 -8.27
C LEU A 246 -14.32 -18.55 -8.11
N SER A 247 -14.85 -19.22 -9.15
CA SER A 247 -15.16 -20.63 -9.13
C SER A 247 -13.92 -21.51 -9.24
N GLY A 248 -13.04 -21.24 -10.20
CA GLY A 248 -11.82 -22.01 -10.40
C GLY A 248 -10.81 -21.81 -9.28
N ALA A 249 -10.89 -20.68 -8.55
CA ALA A 249 -10.08 -20.46 -7.36
C ALA A 249 -10.45 -21.37 -6.18
N LEU A 250 -11.68 -21.88 -6.09
CA LEU A 250 -12.15 -22.79 -5.03
C LEU A 250 -11.76 -24.26 -5.30
N SER A 251 -10.55 -24.50 -5.78
CA SER A 251 -10.00 -25.84 -5.91
C SER A 251 -9.19 -26.23 -4.67
N LEU A 252 -9.13 -27.53 -4.37
CA LEU A 252 -8.35 -28.05 -3.23
C LEU A 252 -6.85 -27.74 -3.38
N GLU A 253 -6.38 -27.65 -4.62
CA GLU A 253 -4.99 -27.33 -4.98
C GLU A 253 -4.63 -25.87 -4.65
N LEU A 254 -5.59 -24.95 -4.78
CA LEU A 254 -5.39 -23.53 -4.51
C LEU A 254 -5.67 -23.15 -3.05
N ALA A 255 -6.20 -24.07 -2.24
CA ALA A 255 -6.48 -23.83 -0.82
C ALA A 255 -5.23 -23.36 -0.05
N GLY A 256 -4.06 -23.93 -0.36
CA GLY A 256 -2.78 -23.50 0.23
C GLY A 256 -2.39 -22.08 -0.18
N ILE A 257 -2.68 -21.69 -1.42
CA ILE A 257 -2.41 -20.33 -1.94
C ILE A 257 -3.37 -19.31 -1.31
N ILE A 258 -4.67 -19.64 -1.24
CA ILE A 258 -5.69 -18.82 -0.57
C ILE A 258 -5.28 -18.57 0.88
N PHE A 259 -4.89 -19.63 1.59
CA PHE A 259 -4.44 -19.52 2.98
C PHE A 259 -3.18 -18.67 3.11
N SER A 260 -2.23 -18.80 2.17
CA SER A 260 -1.01 -17.97 2.13
C SER A 260 -1.35 -16.49 1.94
N PHE A 261 -2.20 -16.14 0.97
CA PHE A 261 -2.65 -14.76 0.78
C PHE A 261 -3.36 -14.21 2.00
N MET A 262 -4.24 -14.99 2.62
CA MET A 262 -4.94 -14.60 3.85
C MET A 262 -3.94 -14.28 4.97
N LEU A 263 -2.93 -15.13 5.18
CA LEU A 263 -1.90 -14.91 6.19
C LEU A 263 -1.05 -13.67 5.90
N ILE A 264 -0.51 -13.54 4.67
CA ILE A 264 0.30 -12.38 4.30
C ILE A 264 -0.52 -11.09 4.51
N ASN A 265 -1.78 -11.06 4.07
CA ASN A 265 -2.63 -9.88 4.23
C ASN A 265 -2.95 -9.59 5.71
N LEU A 266 -3.20 -10.64 6.51
CA LEU A 266 -3.41 -10.50 7.95
C LEU A 266 -2.21 -9.81 8.61
N PHE A 267 -0.99 -10.22 8.28
CA PHE A 267 0.23 -9.68 8.89
C PHE A 267 0.59 -8.30 8.36
N ASP A 268 0.51 -8.07 7.04
CA ASP A 268 0.82 -6.76 6.43
C ASP A 268 -0.13 -5.68 6.98
N SER A 269 -1.43 -5.94 6.96
CA SER A 269 -2.42 -4.98 7.44
C SER A 269 -2.29 -4.72 8.94
N SER A 270 -2.22 -5.79 9.74
CA SER A 270 -2.19 -5.64 11.20
C SER A 270 -0.89 -5.01 11.68
N GLY A 271 0.24 -5.43 11.10
CA GLY A 271 1.55 -4.87 11.39
C GLY A 271 1.62 -3.39 11.03
N THR A 272 1.08 -3.01 9.88
CA THR A 272 1.10 -1.62 9.43
C THR A 272 0.15 -0.74 10.23
N LEU A 273 -1.07 -1.18 10.51
CA LEU A 273 -2.02 -0.45 11.37
C LEU A 273 -1.40 -0.18 12.75
N ILE A 274 -0.78 -1.19 13.36
CA ILE A 274 -0.08 -1.04 14.63
C ILE A 274 1.10 -0.08 14.48
N GLY A 275 1.95 -0.26 13.48
CA GLY A 275 3.14 0.57 13.29
C GLY A 275 2.82 2.05 13.08
N VAL A 276 1.80 2.37 12.26
CA VAL A 276 1.38 3.75 12.02
C VAL A 276 0.71 4.35 13.25
N THR A 277 -0.16 3.61 13.94
CA THR A 277 -0.87 4.11 15.12
C THR A 277 0.04 4.27 16.34
N ASP A 278 1.03 3.39 16.51
CA ASP A 278 2.11 3.55 17.49
C ASP A 278 2.94 4.81 17.19
N LYS A 279 3.34 5.01 15.93
CA LYS A 279 4.04 6.23 15.51
C LYS A 279 3.22 7.50 15.73
N ALA A 280 1.89 7.38 15.68
CA ALA A 280 0.96 8.48 15.97
C ALA A 280 0.74 8.74 17.46
N GLY A 281 1.27 7.90 18.35
CA GLY A 281 1.00 7.96 19.78
C GLY A 281 -0.45 7.62 20.13
N LEU A 282 -1.11 6.82 19.29
CA LEU A 282 -2.51 6.40 19.45
C LEU A 282 -2.64 5.00 20.07
N ILE A 283 -1.54 4.31 20.32
CA ILE A 283 -1.54 2.94 20.85
C ILE A 283 -1.46 2.93 22.38
N ASP A 284 -2.17 2.02 23.02
CA ASP A 284 -2.05 1.73 24.44
C ASP A 284 -0.96 0.69 24.75
N SER A 285 -0.68 0.44 26.03
CA SER A 285 0.31 -0.55 26.48
C SER A 285 0.01 -1.99 26.04
N ASN A 286 -1.22 -2.27 25.60
CA ASN A 286 -1.67 -3.58 25.14
C ASN A 286 -1.71 -3.68 23.61
N GLY A 287 -1.21 -2.68 22.89
CA GLY A 287 -1.18 -2.68 21.43
C GLY A 287 -2.53 -2.32 20.78
N LYS A 288 -3.49 -1.78 21.53
CA LYS A 288 -4.82 -1.38 21.03
C LYS A 288 -4.83 0.10 20.71
N PHE A 289 -5.58 0.47 19.68
CA PHE A 289 -5.76 1.86 19.26
C PHE A 289 -7.24 2.22 19.07
N PRO A 290 -7.60 3.52 19.08
CA PRO A 290 -8.97 3.98 18.89
C PRO A 290 -9.62 3.40 17.63
N ASN A 291 -10.89 2.99 17.73
CA ASN A 291 -11.67 2.47 16.62
C ASN A 291 -11.05 1.27 15.87
N MET A 292 -10.15 0.50 16.50
CA MET A 292 -9.48 -0.66 15.88
C MET A 292 -10.43 -1.60 15.12
N ASN A 293 -11.58 -1.93 15.70
CA ASN A 293 -12.57 -2.77 15.02
C ASN A 293 -13.01 -2.17 13.68
N LYS A 294 -13.34 -0.86 13.65
CA LYS A 294 -13.77 -0.17 12.43
C LYS A 294 -12.64 -0.13 11.40
N ALA A 295 -11.41 0.11 11.84
CA ALA A 295 -10.23 0.08 10.96
C ALA A 295 -10.05 -1.28 10.28
N LEU A 296 -10.13 -2.37 11.06
CA LEU A 296 -10.05 -3.74 10.53
C LEU A 296 -11.20 -4.07 9.59
N TYR A 297 -12.41 -3.57 9.86
CA TYR A 297 -13.56 -3.72 8.96
C TYR A 297 -13.34 -2.99 7.63
N VAL A 298 -12.95 -1.71 7.66
CA VAL A 298 -12.67 -0.94 6.44
C VAL A 298 -11.57 -1.63 5.64
N ASP A 299 -10.46 -1.98 6.28
CA ASP A 299 -9.35 -2.71 5.66
C ASP A 299 -9.81 -4.00 4.97
N SER A 300 -10.59 -4.84 5.66
CA SER A 300 -11.07 -6.11 5.10
C SER A 300 -12.04 -5.91 3.94
N VAL A 301 -12.94 -4.92 4.04
CA VAL A 301 -13.90 -4.63 2.98
C VAL A 301 -13.18 -4.07 1.75
N SER A 302 -12.23 -3.16 1.95
CA SER A 302 -11.36 -2.65 0.90
C SER A 302 -10.51 -3.76 0.29
N SER A 303 -10.01 -4.71 1.09
CA SER A 303 -9.30 -5.91 0.62
C SER A 303 -10.16 -6.73 -0.35
N VAL A 304 -11.39 -7.07 0.05
CA VAL A 304 -12.33 -7.85 -0.77
C VAL A 304 -12.68 -7.10 -2.04
N ALA A 305 -13.00 -5.81 -1.92
CA ALA A 305 -13.36 -4.96 -3.06
C ALA A 305 -12.19 -4.82 -4.05
N GLY A 306 -10.97 -4.55 -3.56
CA GLY A 306 -9.78 -4.43 -4.41
C GLY A 306 -9.43 -5.71 -5.14
N ALA A 307 -9.55 -6.85 -4.46
CA ALA A 307 -9.33 -8.16 -5.07
C ALA A 307 -10.37 -8.43 -6.17
N PHE A 308 -11.64 -8.08 -5.93
CA PHE A 308 -12.72 -8.27 -6.88
C PHE A 308 -12.60 -7.40 -8.13
N ILE A 309 -12.18 -6.14 -7.98
CA ILE A 309 -12.04 -5.21 -9.11
C ILE A 309 -10.67 -5.32 -9.81
N GLY A 310 -9.85 -6.30 -9.45
CA GLY A 310 -8.63 -6.63 -10.20
C GLY A 310 -7.39 -5.78 -9.86
N THR A 311 -7.32 -5.17 -8.68
CA THR A 311 -6.14 -4.39 -8.23
C THR A 311 -5.24 -5.15 -7.26
N SER A 312 -5.75 -6.29 -6.78
CA SER A 312 -5.37 -7.05 -5.58
C SER A 312 -5.97 -6.52 -4.27
N SER A 313 -5.70 -7.23 -3.18
CA SER A 313 -6.14 -6.87 -1.84
C SER A 313 -5.54 -5.55 -1.36
N VAL A 314 -6.41 -4.61 -0.95
CA VAL A 314 -6.02 -3.35 -0.30
C VAL A 314 -5.69 -3.55 1.17
N THR A 315 -4.64 -2.88 1.63
CA THR A 315 -4.14 -2.95 3.01
C THR A 315 -3.70 -1.57 3.51
N ALA A 316 -3.46 -1.47 4.82
CA ALA A 316 -2.87 -0.27 5.45
C ALA A 316 -1.46 -0.02 4.93
N TYR A 317 -1.14 1.24 4.62
CA TYR A 317 0.14 1.64 4.04
C TYR A 317 1.07 2.28 5.08
N ILE A 318 2.31 1.79 5.12
CA ILE A 318 3.31 2.17 6.12
C ILE A 318 3.84 3.59 5.87
N GLU A 319 3.71 4.08 4.65
CA GLU A 319 3.99 5.45 4.21
C GLU A 319 3.19 6.48 5.01
N SER A 320 2.04 6.08 5.58
CA SER A 320 1.25 6.90 6.51
C SER A 320 2.05 7.33 7.74
N THR A 321 3.10 6.59 8.13
CA THR A 321 4.03 7.01 9.21
C THR A 321 4.66 8.37 8.94
N SER A 322 4.79 8.76 7.68
CA SER A 322 5.41 10.00 7.26
C SER A 322 4.49 11.22 7.48
N GLY A 323 3.21 11.12 7.12
CA GLY A 323 2.19 12.12 7.46
C GLY A 323 1.96 12.22 8.97
N VAL A 324 1.98 11.09 9.65
CA VAL A 324 1.91 11.04 11.11
C VAL A 324 3.12 11.71 11.77
N ALA A 325 4.33 11.57 11.21
CA ALA A 325 5.53 12.22 11.73
C ALA A 325 5.47 13.76 11.67
N VAL A 326 4.75 14.34 10.70
CA VAL A 326 4.53 15.79 10.58
C VAL A 326 3.28 16.28 11.32
N GLY A 327 2.61 15.42 12.10
CA GLY A 327 1.54 15.79 13.02
C GLY A 327 0.14 15.28 12.66
N GLY A 328 -0.02 14.44 11.64
CA GLY A 328 -1.31 13.80 11.33
C GLY A 328 -1.76 12.87 12.45
N ARG A 329 -3.00 13.04 12.93
CA ARG A 329 -3.55 12.28 14.06
C ARG A 329 -4.96 11.75 13.82
N THR A 330 -5.66 12.22 12.79
CA THR A 330 -7.08 11.89 12.58
C THR A 330 -7.34 11.35 11.18
N GLY A 331 -8.60 10.96 10.95
CA GLY A 331 -9.06 10.51 9.65
C GLY A 331 -9.02 11.57 8.55
N LEU A 332 -8.92 12.86 8.90
CA LEU A 332 -8.78 13.92 7.90
C LEU A 332 -7.52 13.74 7.06
N THR A 333 -6.41 13.31 7.67
CA THR A 333 -5.18 12.93 6.96
C THR A 333 -5.46 11.88 5.88
N ALA A 334 -6.19 10.80 6.22
CA ALA A 334 -6.51 9.72 5.27
C ALA A 334 -7.48 10.17 4.16
N VAL A 335 -8.44 11.05 4.48
CA VAL A 335 -9.34 11.66 3.49
C VAL A 335 -8.61 12.57 2.51
N VAL A 336 -7.53 13.24 2.92
CA VAL A 336 -6.74 14.09 2.04
C VAL A 336 -5.86 13.27 1.11
N VAL A 337 -5.43 12.08 1.55
CA VAL A 337 -4.67 11.15 0.71
C VAL A 337 -5.54 10.55 -0.38
N GLY A 338 -6.78 10.19 -0.05
CA GLY A 338 -7.69 9.52 -0.97
C GLY A 338 -8.46 10.47 -1.88
#